data_AF-A0A7J7NGV4-F1
#
_entry.id   AF-A0A7J7NGV4-F1
#
_cell.length_a   1.000
_cell.length_b   1.000
_cell.length_c   1.000
_cell.angle_alpha   90.00
_cell.angle_beta   90.00
_cell.angle_gamma   90.00
#
_symmetry.space_group_name_H-M   'P 1'
#
loop_
_entity.id
_entity.type
_entity.pdbx_description
1 polymer ?
#
loop_
_entity_poly.entity_id
_entity_poly.type
_entity_poly.pdbx_seq_one_letter_code
_entity_poly.pdbx_strand_id
1 'polypeptide(L)'
;MIYDKFHTKSGDRIKYHKSSSVWPGIKFAKPITKPFIGWIIGNGKNIDFWRDTWATSIPLREHIDLPNHLWKLCTAKVSDFIT
;
A
#
# COMPACT_ATOMS: atom_id res chain seq x y z
N MET A 1 18.48 -4.81 -19.38
CA MET A 1 19.38 -3.67 -19.12
C MET A 1 18.94 -2.87 -17.89
N ILE A 2 19.01 -3.47 -16.68
CA ILE A 2 18.72 -2.78 -15.39
C ILE A 2 19.86 -3.01 -14.36
N TYR A 3 20.69 -4.03 -14.54
CA TYR A 3 21.72 -4.43 -13.58
C TYR A 3 22.94 -3.49 -13.48
N ASP A 4 23.26 -2.72 -14.54
CA ASP A 4 24.45 -1.85 -14.56
C ASP A 4 24.34 -0.61 -13.68
N LYS A 5 23.15 -0.30 -13.16
CA LYS A 5 22.94 0.92 -12.35
C LYS A 5 23.54 0.83 -10.95
N PHE A 6 23.95 -0.34 -10.46
CA PHE A 6 24.45 -0.51 -9.09
C PHE A 6 25.94 -0.84 -9.00
N HIS A 7 26.63 -0.89 -10.14
CA HIS A 7 28.06 -1.11 -10.20
C HIS A 7 28.78 0.17 -10.65
N THR A 8 29.99 0.41 -10.16
CA THR A 8 30.88 1.48 -10.62
C THR A 8 31.37 1.16 -12.04
N LYS A 9 32.01 2.13 -12.70
CA LYS A 9 32.69 1.87 -13.99
C LYS A 9 33.79 0.79 -13.88
N SER A 10 34.30 0.53 -12.67
CA SER A 10 35.25 -0.54 -12.35
C SER A 10 34.58 -1.89 -12.03
N GLY A 11 33.25 -1.96 -12.00
CA GLY A 11 32.50 -3.20 -11.70
C GLY A 11 32.20 -3.43 -10.21
N ASP A 12 32.64 -2.54 -9.31
CA ASP A 12 32.40 -2.67 -7.87
C ASP A 12 30.98 -2.27 -7.49
N ARG A 13 30.40 -2.94 -6.48
CA ARG A 13 29.07 -2.59 -5.97
C ARG A 13 29.11 -1.22 -5.28
N ILE A 14 28.21 -0.32 -5.67
CA ILE A 14 28.18 1.04 -5.14
C ILE A 14 27.71 1.03 -3.68
N LYS A 15 28.57 1.51 -2.78
CA LYS A 15 28.36 1.48 -1.32
C LYS A 15 27.74 2.77 -0.75
N TYR A 16 27.67 3.85 -1.53
CA TYR A 16 27.11 5.14 -1.10
C TYR A 16 25.68 5.36 -1.59
N HIS A 17 24.91 6.19 -0.89
CA HIS A 17 23.55 6.54 -1.30
C HIS A 17 23.58 7.30 -2.64
N LYS A 18 23.03 6.69 -3.70
CA LYS A 18 22.80 7.40 -4.95
C LYS A 18 21.65 8.38 -4.76
N SER A 19 21.95 9.68 -4.80
CA SER A 19 20.91 10.70 -4.93
C SER A 19 20.11 10.44 -6.22
N SER A 20 18.84 10.07 -6.07
CA SER A 20 17.96 9.81 -7.21
C SER A 20 17.49 11.14 -7.79
N SER A 21 17.84 11.42 -9.05
CA SER A 21 17.33 12.60 -9.78
C SER A 21 15.81 12.55 -9.99
N VAL A 22 15.18 11.38 -9.82
CA VAL A 22 13.73 11.18 -9.94
C VAL A 22 12.99 11.58 -8.65
N TRP A 23 13.63 11.43 -7.49
CA TRP A 23 12.99 11.66 -6.19
C TRP A 23 12.50 13.10 -5.98
N PRO A 24 13.22 14.15 -6.40
CA PRO A 24 12.70 15.53 -6.39
C PRO A 24 11.40 15.69 -7.20
N GLY A 25 11.32 15.07 -8.38
CA GLY A 25 10.10 15.10 -9.22
C GLY A 25 8.92 14.42 -8.54
N ILE A 26 9.15 13.27 -7.89
CA ILE A 26 8.11 12.56 -7.12
C ILE A 26 7.64 13.41 -5.93
N LYS A 27 8.56 14.07 -5.21
CA LYS A 27 8.20 14.98 -4.10
C LYS A 27 7.32 16.13 -4.58
N PHE A 28 7.65 16.71 -5.74
CA PHE A 28 6.86 17.78 -6.36
C PHE A 28 5.47 17.28 -6.79
N ALA A 29 5.39 16.09 -7.39
CA ALA A 29 4.12 15.51 -7.85
C ALA A 29 3.24 14.95 -6.71
N LYS A 30 3.81 14.70 -5.51
CA LYS A 30 3.11 14.10 -4.37
C LYS A 30 1.77 14.78 -4.02
N PRO A 31 1.66 16.10 -3.80
CA PRO A 31 0.38 16.73 -3.48
C PRO A 31 -0.64 16.63 -4.62
N ILE A 32 -0.20 16.65 -5.88
CA ILE A 32 -1.04 16.58 -7.07
C ILE A 32 -1.60 15.15 -7.25
N THR A 33 -0.77 14.15 -6.98
CA THR A 33 -1.09 12.73 -7.21
C THR A 33 -1.77 12.08 -6.01
N LYS A 34 -1.60 12.61 -4.80
CA LYS A 34 -2.19 12.04 -3.57
C LYS A 34 -3.69 11.71 -3.67
N PRO A 35 -4.56 12.53 -4.30
CA PRO A 35 -5.98 12.20 -4.44
C PRO A 35 -6.26 11.03 -5.39
N PHE A 36 -5.33 10.71 -6.29
CA PHE A 36 -5.48 9.69 -7.33
C PHE A 36 -4.70 8.40 -7.05
N ILE A 37 -3.87 8.40 -6.00
CA ILE A 37 -3.12 7.22 -5.57
C ILE A 37 -3.96 6.48 -4.53
N GLY A 38 -4.38 5.26 -4.87
CA GLY A 38 -5.02 4.31 -3.97
C GLY A 38 -4.04 3.25 -3.46
N TRP A 39 -4.43 2.56 -2.39
CA TRP A 39 -3.74 1.35 -1.95
C TRP A 39 -4.09 0.20 -2.89
N ILE A 40 -3.07 -0.48 -3.42
CA ILE A 40 -3.29 -1.77 -4.07
C ILE A 40 -3.44 -2.80 -2.95
N ILE A 41 -4.66 -3.28 -2.79
CA ILE A 41 -4.92 -4.45 -1.94
C ILE A 41 -4.22 -5.62 -2.62
N GLY A 42 -3.36 -6.33 -1.89
CA GLY A 42 -2.75 -7.57 -2.39
C GLY A 42 -3.80 -8.67 -2.55
N ASN A 43 -3.44 -9.92 -2.23
CA ASN A 43 -4.38 -11.05 -2.35
C ASN A 43 -5.51 -11.06 -1.30
N GLY A 44 -5.62 -10.06 -0.43
CA GLY A 44 -6.69 -9.93 0.57
C GLY A 44 -6.73 -11.00 1.69
N LYS A 45 -5.89 -12.04 1.65
CA LYS A 45 -5.99 -13.22 2.54
C LYS A 45 -5.75 -12.90 4.02
N ASN A 46 -4.91 -11.90 4.28
CA ASN A 46 -4.54 -11.48 5.64
C ASN A 46 -5.22 -10.16 6.06
N ILE A 47 -6.21 -9.68 5.31
CA ILE A 47 -6.90 -8.42 5.58
C ILE A 47 -8.31 -8.75 6.06
N ASP A 48 -8.64 -8.32 7.27
CA ASP A 48 -10.00 -8.40 7.82
C ASP A 48 -10.91 -7.42 7.07
N PHE A 49 -11.99 -7.94 6.49
CA PHE A 49 -12.90 -7.15 5.67
C PHE A 49 -13.55 -6.00 6.46
N TRP A 50 -13.80 -6.19 7.75
CA TRP A 50 -14.56 -5.24 8.57
C TRP A 50 -13.66 -4.33 9.41
N ARG A 51 -12.54 -4.86 9.91
CA ARG A 51 -11.72 -4.22 10.95
C ARG A 51 -10.49 -3.49 10.40
N ASP A 52 -10.02 -3.84 9.21
CA ASP A 52 -8.86 -3.18 8.63
C ASP A 52 -9.28 -2.00 7.73
N THR A 53 -8.45 -0.96 7.70
CA THR A 53 -8.61 0.20 6.83
C THR A 53 -8.08 -0.11 5.43
N TRP A 54 -8.86 -0.84 4.63
CA TRP A 54 -8.44 -1.30 3.30
C TRP A 54 -9.17 -0.61 2.14
N ALA A 55 -10.44 -0.21 2.33
CA ALA A 55 -11.27 0.41 1.29
C ALA A 55 -11.43 1.93 1.45
N THR A 56 -11.49 2.43 2.69
CA THR A 56 -11.76 3.85 3.01
C THR A 56 -10.70 4.41 3.96
N SER A 57 -10.91 5.61 4.50
CA SER A 57 -10.03 6.21 5.52
C SER A 57 -10.18 5.60 6.91
N ILE A 58 -11.28 4.90 7.18
CA ILE A 58 -11.55 4.19 8.44
C ILE A 58 -12.04 2.75 8.15
N PRO A 59 -11.96 1.82 9.12
CA PRO A 59 -12.51 0.48 8.99
C PRO A 59 -14.00 0.49 8.60
N LEU A 60 -14.44 -0.48 7.79
CA LEU A 60 -15.85 -0.58 7.39
C LEU A 60 -16.81 -0.70 8.57
N ARG A 61 -16.38 -1.31 9.68
CA ARG A 61 -17.17 -1.41 10.92
C ARG A 61 -17.55 -0.08 11.56
N GLU A 62 -16.84 1.01 11.24
CA GLU A 62 -17.12 2.34 11.80
C GLU A 62 -18.19 3.08 10.99
N HIS A 63 -18.51 2.60 9.78
CA HIS A 63 -19.57 3.16 8.94
C HIS A 63 -20.94 2.51 9.20
N ILE A 64 -20.99 1.42 9.95
CA ILE A 64 -22.19 0.61 10.15
C ILE A 64 -22.50 0.54 11.64
N ASP A 65 -23.71 0.94 12.01
CA ASP A 65 -24.21 0.77 13.36
C ASP A 65 -24.70 -0.67 13.57
N LEU A 66 -23.84 -1.50 14.15
CA LEU A 66 -24.13 -2.90 14.47
C LEU A 66 -23.83 -3.18 15.94
N PRO A 67 -24.75 -3.82 16.69
CA PRO A 67 -24.53 -4.22 18.07
C PRO A 67 -23.21 -4.99 18.27
N ASN A 68 -22.48 -4.64 19.35
CA ASN A 68 -21.14 -5.16 19.62
C ASN A 68 -21.03 -6.69 19.64
N HIS A 69 -22.10 -7.39 20.03
CA HIS A 69 -22.12 -8.85 20.07
C HIS A 69 -22.16 -9.49 18.68
N LEU A 70 -22.71 -8.82 17.67
CA LEU A 70 -22.83 -9.33 16.30
C LEU A 70 -21.51 -9.23 15.52
N TRP A 71 -20.62 -8.31 15.87
CA TRP A 71 -19.29 -8.21 15.24
C TRP A 71 -18.48 -9.51 15.35
N LYS A 72 -18.78 -10.38 16.34
CA LYS A 72 -18.14 -11.70 16.47
C LYS A 72 -18.45 -12.64 15.30
N LEU A 73 -19.58 -12.42 14.61
CA LEU A 73 -20.00 -13.19 13.44
C LEU A 73 -19.32 -12.69 12.15
N CYS A 74 -18.80 -11.46 12.16
CA CYS A 74 -18.15 -10.82 11.03
C CYS A 74 -16.68 -11.27 10.94
N THR A 75 -16.43 -12.42 10.30
CA THR A 75 -15.08 -13.03 10.18
C THR A 75 -14.49 -13.02 8.77
N ALA A 76 -15.19 -12.38 7.82
CA ALA A 76 -14.79 -12.39 6.42
C ALA A 76 -13.43 -11.71 6.17
N LYS A 77 -12.70 -12.23 5.20
CA LYS A 77 -11.47 -11.64 4.65
C LYS A 77 -11.78 -10.90 3.36
N VAL A 78 -10.90 -9.97 3.00
CA VAL A 78 -11.05 -9.25 1.73
C VAL A 78 -10.99 -10.20 0.54
N SER A 79 -10.17 -11.25 0.62
CA SER A 79 -10.08 -12.31 -0.40
C SER A 79 -11.38 -13.06 -0.65
N ASP A 80 -12.36 -12.98 0.26
CA ASP A 80 -13.66 -13.63 0.05
C ASP A 80 -14.50 -12.86 -0.97
N PHE A 81 -14.12 -11.63 -1.30
CA PHE A 81 -14.85 -10.73 -2.19
C PHE A 81 -14.05 -10.24 -3.41
N ILE A 82 -12.72 -10.36 -3.38
CA ILE A 82 -11.84 -9.97 -4.49
C ILE A 82 -11.14 -11.22 -5.06
N THR A 83 -11.05 -11.27 -6.40
CA THR A 83 -10.42 -12.39 -7.15
C THR A 83 -8.95 -12.11 -7.42
#